data_AF-A0A353RAR7-F1
#
_entry.id   AF-A0A353RAR7-F1
#
_cell.length_a   1.000
_cell.length_b   1.000
_cell.length_c   1.000
_cell.angle_alpha   90.00
_cell.angle_beta   90.00
_cell.angle_gamma   90.00
#
_symmetry.space_group_name_H-M   'P 1'
#
loop_
_entity.id
_entity.type
_entity.pdbx_description
1 polymer ?
#
loop_
_entity_poly.entity_id
_entity_poly.type
_entity_poly.pdbx_seq_one_letter_code
_entity_poly.pdbx_strand_id
1 'polypeptide(L)'
;MKTTSFFRLPVLILIAMALLSPSCIMLDLDAVSGSTLVWDSGSNNYFNREAYTTLQGPKRLLIDGEVEQTTEIKLSRFPLRTVTIKEAVWCEEGDSIAFLGTYRYDGYALCDILSSLKVDKASKEDLWPPIDLYIEVRNEAGDLAVFSWGEIFYSANMYGIVIAKRVTRVIPGK
;
A
#
# COMPACT_ATOMS: atom_id res chain seq x y z
N MET A 1 -63.75 29.53 45.85
CA MET A 1 -63.22 29.16 44.52
C MET A 1 -61.78 29.66 44.42
N LYS A 2 -60.78 28.77 44.60
CA LYS A 2 -59.34 28.90 44.25
C LYS A 2 -58.53 27.85 45.01
N THR A 3 -58.34 26.67 44.42
CA THR A 3 -57.41 25.64 44.91
C THR A 3 -56.80 24.91 43.73
N THR A 4 -55.91 25.56 42.99
CA THR A 4 -55.15 24.94 41.89
C THR A 4 -53.78 25.59 41.75
N SER A 5 -52.95 25.58 42.81
CA SER A 5 -51.56 26.06 42.68
C SER A 5 -50.55 25.42 43.63
N PHE A 6 -50.76 24.18 44.07
CA PHE A 6 -49.77 23.47 44.90
C PHE A 6 -49.08 22.28 44.20
N PHE A 7 -49.63 21.78 43.10
CA PHE A 7 -49.08 20.60 42.41
C PHE A 7 -48.12 20.92 41.25
N ARG A 8 -48.02 22.18 40.80
CA ARG A 8 -47.18 22.56 39.64
C ARG A 8 -45.70 22.80 40.00
N LEU A 9 -45.42 23.23 41.23
CA LEU A 9 -44.06 23.51 41.69
C LEU A 9 -43.19 22.24 41.85
N PRO A 10 -43.66 21.11 42.44
CA PRO A 10 -42.84 19.91 42.55
C PRO A 10 -42.58 19.24 41.19
N VAL A 11 -43.51 19.35 40.25
CA VAL A 11 -43.36 18.81 38.88
C VAL A 11 -42.30 19.59 38.09
N LEU A 12 -42.25 20.92 38.24
CA LEU A 12 -41.24 21.75 37.58
C LEU A 12 -39.82 21.50 38.13
N ILE A 13 -39.69 21.22 39.43
CA ILE A 13 -38.40 20.89 40.06
C ILE A 13 -37.89 19.51 39.60
N LEU A 14 -38.79 18.54 39.45
CA LEU A 14 -38.47 17.21 38.89
C LEU A 14 -38.01 17.28 37.42
N ILE A 15 -38.64 18.13 36.61
CA ILE A 15 -38.26 18.34 35.20
C ILE A 15 -36.91 19.07 35.10
N ALA A 16 -36.64 20.03 36.00
CA ALA A 16 -35.35 20.73 36.04
C ALA A 16 -34.20 19.81 36.51
N MET A 17 -34.45 18.88 37.45
CA MET A 17 -33.45 17.86 37.83
C MET A 17 -33.17 16.84 36.72
N ALA A 18 -34.17 16.50 35.90
CA ALA A 18 -33.98 15.61 34.74
C ALA A 18 -33.16 16.26 33.61
N LEU A 19 -33.09 17.59 33.56
CA LEU A 19 -32.31 18.36 32.56
C LEU A 19 -30.91 18.78 33.04
N LEU A 20 -30.58 18.52 34.32
CA LEU A 20 -29.29 18.87 34.94
C LEU A 20 -28.39 17.66 35.25
N SER A 21 -28.68 16.48 34.70
CA SER A 21 -27.72 15.38 34.73
C SER A 21 -26.46 15.81 33.94
N PRO A 22 -25.29 15.91 34.59
CA PRO A 22 -24.06 16.29 33.93
C PRO A 22 -23.72 15.25 32.86
N SER A 23 -23.55 15.73 31.63
CA SER A 23 -22.42 15.44 30.77
C SER A 23 -21.38 14.48 31.37
N CYS A 24 -21.69 13.19 31.29
CA CYS A 24 -20.75 12.07 31.27
C CYS A 24 -21.45 10.96 30.48
N ILE A 25 -21.73 11.24 29.21
CA ILE A 25 -21.40 10.21 28.24
C ILE A 25 -19.89 10.06 28.41
N MET A 26 -19.47 9.11 29.24
CA MET A 26 -18.19 8.46 29.00
C MET A 26 -18.33 7.91 27.59
N LEU A 27 -17.92 8.73 26.63
CA LEU A 27 -17.29 8.18 25.46
C LEU A 27 -16.14 7.39 26.05
N ASP A 28 -16.35 6.09 26.26
CA ASP A 28 -15.34 5.09 25.93
C ASP A 28 -15.05 5.24 24.43
N LEU A 29 -14.55 6.41 24.04
CA LEU A 29 -13.45 6.52 23.11
C LEU A 29 -12.25 5.99 23.90
N ASP A 30 -12.28 4.69 24.24
CA ASP A 30 -11.07 3.94 24.06
C ASP A 30 -10.81 4.15 22.57
N ALA A 31 -9.85 5.02 22.29
CA ALA A 31 -9.36 5.19 20.94
C ALA A 31 -9.21 3.77 20.43
N VAL A 32 -9.92 3.43 19.35
CA VAL A 32 -9.82 2.14 18.66
C VAL A 32 -8.44 2.05 17.99
N SER A 33 -7.39 2.29 18.77
CA SER A 33 -6.09 1.72 18.58
C SER A 33 -6.31 0.24 18.90
N GLY A 34 -6.07 -0.62 17.92
CA GLY A 34 -6.14 -2.09 18.07
C GLY A 34 -5.19 -2.68 19.13
N SER A 35 -4.67 -1.86 20.06
CA SER A 35 -3.84 -2.22 21.21
C SER A 35 -4.57 -2.94 22.34
N THR A 36 -5.91 -2.86 22.42
CA THR A 36 -6.71 -3.54 23.46
C THR A 36 -7.30 -4.88 22.99
N LEU A 37 -7.09 -5.25 21.72
CA LEU A 37 -7.57 -6.53 21.18
C LEU A 37 -6.77 -7.69 21.80
N VAL A 38 -7.47 -8.64 22.41
CA VAL A 38 -6.86 -9.84 23.01
C VAL A 38 -6.12 -10.62 21.95
N TRP A 39 -4.82 -10.81 22.15
CA TRP A 39 -3.91 -11.48 21.22
C TRP A 39 -4.05 -13.00 21.28
N ASP A 40 -4.97 -13.53 20.48
CA ASP A 40 -5.06 -14.98 20.17
C ASP A 40 -4.50 -15.25 18.76
N SER A 41 -3.17 -15.25 18.66
CA SER A 41 -2.47 -15.35 17.40
C SER A 41 -1.21 -16.18 17.56
N GLY A 42 -1.19 -17.34 16.88
CA GLY A 42 -0.03 -18.23 16.82
C GLY A 42 1.16 -17.71 15.99
N SER A 43 1.26 -16.40 15.74
CA SER A 43 2.36 -15.78 14.98
C SER A 43 2.65 -14.37 15.46
N ASN A 44 3.92 -14.02 15.70
CA ASN A 44 4.35 -12.70 16.18
C ASN A 44 4.09 -11.54 15.19
N ASN A 45 3.76 -11.82 13.93
CA ASN A 45 3.45 -10.79 12.94
C ASN A 45 1.94 -10.52 12.89
N TYR A 46 1.50 -9.50 13.62
CA TYR A 46 0.11 -9.07 13.76
C TYR A 46 -0.61 -8.81 12.42
N PHE A 47 0.13 -8.37 11.40
CA PHE A 47 -0.45 -7.82 10.17
C PHE A 47 -0.42 -8.77 8.97
N ASN A 48 0.10 -9.99 9.13
CA ASN A 48 0.42 -10.90 8.02
C ASN A 48 -0.18 -12.30 8.23
N ARG A 49 -1.51 -12.36 8.32
CA ARG A 49 -2.26 -13.60 8.55
C ARG A 49 -2.99 -14.11 7.31
N GLU A 50 -3.25 -13.25 6.34
CA GLU A 50 -4.06 -13.57 5.17
C GLU A 50 -3.28 -14.40 4.15
N ALA A 51 -3.98 -15.32 3.48
CA ALA A 51 -3.42 -16.04 2.35
C ALA A 51 -3.15 -15.07 1.19
N TYR A 52 -2.08 -15.31 0.44
CA TYR A 52 -1.80 -14.51 -0.74
C TYR A 52 -2.75 -14.88 -1.89
N THR A 53 -3.08 -13.89 -2.71
CA THR A 53 -3.69 -14.08 -4.02
C THR A 53 -2.59 -14.05 -5.07
N THR A 54 -2.57 -15.04 -5.97
CA THR A 54 -1.63 -15.06 -7.09
C THR A 54 -2.17 -14.23 -8.23
N LEU A 55 -1.39 -13.26 -8.69
CA LEU A 55 -1.73 -12.41 -9.82
C LEU A 55 -1.48 -13.14 -11.15
N GLN A 56 -2.35 -12.86 -12.12
CA GLN A 56 -2.09 -13.20 -13.51
C GLN A 56 -0.97 -12.30 -14.04
N GLY A 57 -0.07 -12.87 -14.83
CA GLY A 57 1.08 -12.14 -15.33
C GLY A 57 2.02 -13.03 -16.14
N PRO A 58 2.98 -12.43 -16.84
CA PRO A 58 3.88 -13.15 -17.71
C PRO A 58 4.78 -14.11 -16.91
N LYS A 59 5.21 -15.19 -17.56
CA LYS A 59 6.25 -16.09 -17.02
C LYS A 59 7.65 -15.72 -17.51
N ARG A 60 7.71 -14.97 -18.61
CA ARG A 60 8.92 -14.58 -19.31
C ARG A 60 8.85 -13.13 -19.73
N LEU A 61 10.00 -12.49 -19.86
CA LEU A 61 10.12 -11.13 -20.39
C LEU A 61 11.12 -11.14 -21.53
N LEU A 62 10.81 -10.40 -22.59
CA LEU A 62 11.79 -9.99 -23.58
C LEU A 62 12.50 -8.74 -23.06
N ILE A 63 13.82 -8.71 -23.17
CA ILE A 63 14.63 -7.54 -22.84
C ILE A 63 15.47 -7.18 -24.06
N ASP A 64 15.33 -5.94 -24.51
CA ASP A 64 16.00 -5.36 -25.67
C ASP A 64 16.51 -3.93 -25.37
N GLY A 65 16.90 -3.18 -26.41
CA GLY A 65 17.47 -1.84 -26.28
C GLY A 65 19.00 -1.85 -26.14
N GLU A 66 19.51 -1.04 -25.22
CA GLU A 66 20.95 -0.82 -24.96
C GLU A 66 21.57 -1.98 -24.15
N VAL A 67 21.48 -3.20 -24.69
CA VAL A 67 21.98 -4.45 -24.11
C VAL A 67 22.84 -5.20 -25.11
N GLU A 68 23.84 -5.94 -24.63
CA GLU A 68 24.75 -6.72 -25.51
C GLU A 68 23.99 -7.73 -26.38
N GLN A 69 22.92 -8.32 -25.85
CA GLN A 69 22.08 -9.28 -26.56
C GLN A 69 20.62 -9.22 -26.11
N THR A 70 19.72 -8.97 -27.06
CA THR A 70 18.28 -9.16 -26.86
C THR A 70 17.97 -10.58 -26.41
N THR A 71 17.35 -10.72 -25.24
CA THR A 71 17.19 -12.03 -24.58
C THR A 71 15.81 -12.17 -23.94
N GLU A 72 15.24 -13.37 -24.05
CA GLU A 72 14.05 -13.75 -23.27
C GLU A 72 14.47 -14.41 -21.95
N ILE A 73 14.01 -13.87 -20.83
CA ILE A 73 14.34 -14.38 -19.49
C ILE A 73 13.12 -15.01 -18.82
N LYS A 74 13.34 -16.06 -18.01
CA LYS A 74 12.30 -16.65 -17.14
C LYS A 74 12.31 -15.94 -15.79
N LEU A 75 11.17 -15.37 -15.41
CA LEU A 75 11.04 -14.64 -14.14
C LEU A 75 11.29 -15.51 -12.90
N SER A 76 10.92 -16.79 -12.95
CA SER A 76 11.11 -17.73 -11.83
C SER A 76 12.58 -18.02 -11.48
N ARG A 77 13.55 -17.49 -12.24
CA ARG A 77 14.99 -17.59 -11.91
C ARG A 77 15.42 -16.56 -10.88
N PHE A 78 14.61 -15.52 -10.65
CA PHE A 78 14.91 -14.43 -9.73
C PHE A 78 14.21 -14.67 -8.39
N PRO A 79 14.78 -14.18 -7.27
CA PRO A 79 14.13 -14.26 -5.97
C PRO A 79 12.84 -13.43 -5.96
N LEU A 80 11.86 -13.88 -5.18
CA LEU A 80 10.70 -13.04 -4.84
C LEU A 80 11.12 -12.05 -3.75
N ARG A 81 10.90 -10.77 -4.02
CA ARG A 81 11.07 -9.66 -3.08
C ARG A 81 9.70 -9.22 -2.59
N THR A 82 9.65 -8.88 -1.31
CA THR A 82 8.42 -8.41 -0.65
C THR A 82 8.45 -6.89 -0.54
N VAL A 83 7.40 -6.24 -1.02
CA VAL A 83 7.21 -4.78 -0.94
C VAL A 83 5.86 -4.51 -0.30
N THR A 84 5.83 -3.61 0.69
CA THR A 84 4.57 -3.17 1.30
C THR A 84 4.25 -1.76 0.83
N ILE A 85 3.07 -1.56 0.26
CA ILE A 85 2.63 -0.26 -0.27
C ILE A 85 1.27 0.13 0.31
N LYS A 86 1.05 1.44 0.39
CA LYS A 86 -0.25 2.04 0.67
C LYS A 86 -0.84 2.47 -0.66
N GLU A 87 -1.91 1.80 -1.09
CA GLU A 87 -2.59 2.15 -2.33
C GLU A 87 -3.61 3.23 -2.08
N ALA A 88 -3.64 4.21 -2.98
CA ALA A 88 -4.64 5.25 -2.99
C ALA A 88 -4.90 5.66 -4.43
N VAL A 89 -6.12 6.15 -4.68
CA VAL A 89 -6.53 6.67 -5.98
C VAL A 89 -6.89 8.15 -5.85
N TRP A 90 -6.59 8.90 -6.90
CA TRP A 90 -7.02 10.28 -7.01
C TRP A 90 -8.52 10.33 -7.31
N CYS A 91 -9.26 11.13 -6.56
CA CYS A 91 -10.66 11.40 -6.84
C CYS A 91 -10.74 12.69 -7.67
N GLU A 92 -11.23 12.57 -8.91
CA GLU A 92 -11.42 13.73 -9.80
C GLU A 92 -12.40 14.75 -9.21
N GLU A 93 -13.36 14.29 -8.40
CA GLU A 93 -14.26 15.14 -7.64
C GLU A 93 -13.64 15.54 -6.29
N GLY A 94 -13.24 16.81 -6.17
CA GLY A 94 -13.00 17.45 -4.87
C GLY A 94 -11.58 17.44 -4.31
N ASP A 95 -10.54 17.39 -5.16
CA ASP A 95 -9.13 17.51 -4.76
C ASP A 95 -8.76 16.58 -3.59
N SER A 96 -9.20 15.32 -3.68
CA SER A 96 -9.09 14.35 -2.59
C SER A 96 -8.46 13.03 -3.03
N ILE A 97 -7.78 12.37 -2.10
CA ILE A 97 -7.14 11.07 -2.29
C ILE A 97 -7.94 10.02 -1.51
N ALA A 98 -8.45 8.99 -2.19
CA ALA A 98 -9.12 7.86 -1.55
C ALA A 98 -8.13 6.73 -1.27
N PHE A 99 -7.92 6.44 0.02
CA PHE A 99 -7.09 5.31 0.45
C PHE A 99 -7.80 3.98 0.20
N LEU A 100 -7.17 3.09 -0.58
CA LEU A 100 -7.71 1.77 -0.90
C LEU A 100 -7.31 0.70 0.12
N GLY A 101 -6.12 0.84 0.70
CA GLY A 101 -5.61 -0.10 1.69
C GLY A 101 -4.10 -0.20 1.69
N THR A 102 -3.59 -1.02 2.61
CA THR A 102 -2.18 -1.42 2.61
C THR A 102 -2.07 -2.84 2.07
N TYR A 103 -1.13 -3.06 1.16
CA TYR A 103 -0.92 -4.33 0.49
C TYR A 103 0.54 -4.72 0.55
N ARG A 104 0.77 -6.02 0.70
CA ARG A 104 2.07 -6.64 0.58
C ARG A 104 2.13 -7.38 -0.74
N TYR A 105 3.03 -6.96 -1.61
CA TYR A 105 3.32 -7.59 -2.88
C TYR A 105 4.58 -8.45 -2.77
N ASP A 106 4.51 -9.68 -3.27
CA ASP A 106 5.70 -10.47 -3.57
C ASP A 106 5.88 -10.49 -5.08
N GLY A 107 7.05 -10.07 -5.57
CA GLY A 107 7.32 -9.94 -6.98
C GLY A 107 8.80 -10.05 -7.32
N TYR A 108 9.12 -10.04 -8.61
CA TYR A 108 10.49 -10.07 -9.09
C TYR A 108 10.97 -8.63 -9.23
N ALA A 109 12.01 -8.24 -8.50
CA ALA A 109 12.50 -6.86 -8.54
C ALA A 109 13.17 -6.54 -9.87
N LEU A 110 12.91 -5.35 -10.41
CA LEU A 110 13.54 -4.89 -11.64
C LEU A 110 15.06 -4.83 -11.49
N CYS A 111 15.56 -4.41 -10.32
CA CYS A 111 17.00 -4.39 -10.07
C CYS A 111 17.63 -5.79 -10.14
N ASP A 112 16.99 -6.84 -9.60
CA ASP A 112 17.50 -8.22 -9.66
C ASP A 112 17.55 -8.69 -11.13
N ILE A 113 16.51 -8.37 -11.91
CA ILE A 113 16.41 -8.70 -13.34
C ILE A 113 17.52 -8.01 -14.13
N LEU A 114 17.63 -6.69 -14.01
CA LEU A 114 18.56 -5.87 -14.78
C LEU A 114 20.02 -6.11 -14.39
N SER A 115 20.29 -6.46 -13.12
CA SER A 115 21.63 -6.86 -12.66
C SER A 115 22.15 -8.13 -13.34
N SER A 116 21.29 -8.93 -13.95
CA SER A 116 21.70 -10.14 -14.68
C SER A 116 22.14 -9.89 -16.12
N LEU A 117 22.04 -8.65 -16.58
CA LEU A 117 22.26 -8.25 -17.96
C LEU A 117 23.54 -7.44 -18.11
N LYS A 118 24.09 -7.46 -19.31
CA LYS A 118 25.17 -6.57 -19.71
C LYS A 118 24.62 -5.46 -20.60
N VAL A 119 24.78 -4.24 -20.12
CA VAL A 119 24.45 -3.02 -20.85
C VAL A 119 25.48 -2.82 -21.95
N ASP A 120 25.02 -2.54 -23.16
CA ASP A 120 25.87 -2.09 -24.27
C ASP A 120 25.21 -0.87 -24.91
N LYS A 121 25.75 0.31 -24.63
CA LYS A 121 25.17 1.58 -25.06
C LYS A 121 25.75 2.05 -26.37
N ALA A 122 24.92 2.61 -27.25
CA ALA A 122 25.38 3.36 -28.41
C ALA A 122 26.27 4.57 -28.02
N SER A 123 25.97 5.23 -26.90
CA SER A 123 26.68 6.43 -26.40
C SER A 123 27.93 6.13 -25.56
N LYS A 124 28.38 4.87 -25.48
CA LYS A 124 29.44 4.45 -24.53
C LYS A 124 30.78 5.19 -24.70
N GLU A 125 31.08 5.67 -25.91
CA GLU A 125 32.30 6.45 -26.18
C GLU A 125 32.29 7.85 -25.54
N ASP A 126 31.09 8.45 -25.36
CA ASP A 126 30.92 9.77 -24.77
C ASP A 126 30.65 9.69 -23.26
N LEU A 127 29.84 8.71 -22.84
CA LEU A 127 29.49 8.49 -21.44
C LEU A 127 29.37 7.00 -21.16
N TRP A 128 30.36 6.43 -20.46
CA TRP A 128 30.36 5.01 -20.16
C TRP A 128 29.32 4.56 -19.11
N PRO A 129 29.14 5.26 -17.97
CA PRO A 129 28.23 4.79 -16.91
C PRO A 129 26.77 4.71 -17.39
N PRO A 130 25.98 3.73 -16.94
CA PRO A 130 24.58 3.54 -17.38
C PRO A 130 23.59 4.55 -16.76
N ILE A 131 24.09 5.61 -16.11
CA ILE A 131 23.28 6.56 -15.34
C ILE A 131 22.33 7.41 -16.19
N ASP A 132 22.61 7.53 -17.48
CA ASP A 132 21.84 8.20 -18.52
C ASP A 132 20.73 7.31 -19.12
N LEU A 133 20.65 6.04 -18.71
CA LEU A 133 19.60 5.14 -19.18
C LEU A 133 18.29 5.33 -18.44
N TYR A 134 17.21 5.05 -19.16
CA TYR A 134 15.89 4.80 -18.60
C TYR A 134 15.41 3.42 -19.06
N ILE A 135 14.51 2.85 -18.27
CA ILE A 135 13.97 1.52 -18.45
C ILE A 135 12.50 1.68 -18.79
N GLU A 136 12.11 1.12 -19.93
CA GLU A 136 10.73 1.03 -20.35
C GLU A 136 10.18 -0.36 -20.02
N VAL A 137 9.04 -0.40 -19.33
CA VAL A 137 8.30 -1.64 -19.07
C VAL A 137 6.99 -1.55 -19.83
N ARG A 138 6.86 -2.38 -20.87
CA ARG A 138 5.70 -2.40 -21.78
C ARG A 138 4.92 -3.70 -21.65
N ASN A 139 3.60 -3.63 -21.77
CA ASN A 139 2.75 -4.82 -21.89
C ASN A 139 2.23 -5.00 -23.34
N GLU A 140 1.56 -6.12 -23.59
CA GLU A 140 0.98 -6.42 -24.92
C GLU A 140 -0.19 -5.51 -25.29
N ALA A 141 -0.80 -4.82 -24.32
CA ALA A 141 -1.87 -3.85 -24.55
C ALA A 141 -1.34 -2.45 -24.96
N GLY A 142 -0.02 -2.24 -24.90
CA GLY A 142 0.61 -0.96 -25.21
C GLY A 142 0.80 -0.03 -24.01
N ASP A 143 0.42 -0.45 -22.80
CA ASP A 143 0.68 0.32 -21.59
C ASP A 143 2.20 0.37 -21.32
N LEU A 144 2.68 1.53 -20.85
CA LEU A 144 4.09 1.81 -20.61
C LEU A 144 4.29 2.42 -19.22
N ALA A 145 5.25 1.89 -18.48
CA ALA A 145 5.86 2.54 -17.33
C ALA A 145 7.34 2.82 -17.62
N VAL A 146 7.84 3.98 -17.21
CA VAL A 146 9.22 4.41 -17.42
C VAL A 146 9.88 4.67 -16.06
N PHE A 147 11.12 4.18 -15.90
CA PHE A 147 11.92 4.37 -14.71
C PHE A 147 13.32 4.83 -15.09
N SER A 148 13.91 5.76 -14.35
CA SER A 148 15.32 6.10 -14.50
C SER A 148 16.22 5.02 -13.91
N TRP A 149 17.46 4.93 -14.42
CA TRP A 149 18.48 4.07 -13.82
C TRP A 149 18.68 4.34 -12.32
N GLY A 150 18.63 5.61 -11.92
CA GLY A 150 18.78 6.05 -10.54
C GLY A 150 17.65 5.58 -9.63
N GLU A 151 16.39 5.60 -10.08
CA GLU A 151 15.25 5.08 -9.31
C GLU A 151 15.38 3.58 -9.03
N ILE A 152 15.91 2.83 -10.01
CA ILE A 152 16.10 1.38 -9.88
C ILE A 152 17.28 1.04 -8.98
N PHE A 153 18.45 1.65 -9.20
CA PHE A 153 19.71 1.22 -8.57
C PHE A 153 20.19 2.09 -7.41
N TYR A 154 19.78 3.35 -7.33
CA TYR A 154 20.26 4.31 -6.34
C TYR A 154 19.18 4.77 -5.35
N SER A 155 18.00 4.14 -5.36
CA SER A 155 16.97 4.41 -4.38
C SER A 155 17.28 3.78 -3.01
N ALA A 156 16.73 4.36 -1.95
CA ALA A 156 16.85 3.83 -0.60
C ALA A 156 16.24 2.41 -0.46
N ASN A 157 15.34 2.04 -1.35
CA ASN A 157 14.77 0.70 -1.47
C ASN A 157 14.91 0.18 -2.91
N MET A 158 16.11 -0.29 -3.24
CA MET A 158 16.45 -0.84 -4.55
C MET A 158 15.51 -1.98 -5.00
N TYR A 159 14.94 -2.74 -4.06
CA TYR A 159 14.02 -3.85 -4.34
C TYR A 159 12.54 -3.42 -4.38
N GLY A 160 12.26 -2.12 -4.29
CA GLY A 160 10.90 -1.58 -4.17
C GLY A 160 10.08 -1.59 -5.46
N ILE A 161 10.73 -1.70 -6.62
CA ILE A 161 10.07 -1.75 -7.92
C ILE A 161 10.05 -3.21 -8.39
N VAL A 162 8.86 -3.81 -8.38
CA VAL A 162 8.69 -5.25 -8.66
C VAL A 162 7.64 -5.51 -9.74
N ILE A 163 7.86 -6.57 -10.50
CA ILE A 163 6.80 -7.21 -11.28
C ILE A 163 6.06 -8.13 -10.33
N ALA A 164 4.91 -7.65 -9.85
CA ALA A 164 4.13 -8.30 -8.81
C ALA A 164 3.63 -9.69 -9.25
N LYS A 165 3.85 -10.70 -8.40
CA LYS A 165 3.38 -12.07 -8.63
C LYS A 165 2.29 -12.48 -7.65
N ARG A 166 2.36 -11.99 -6.41
CA ARG A 166 1.40 -12.28 -5.34
C ARG A 166 1.07 -11.00 -4.61
N VAL A 167 -0.16 -10.92 -4.11
CA VAL A 167 -0.62 -9.82 -3.27
C VAL A 167 -1.28 -10.38 -2.01
N THR A 168 -1.04 -9.74 -0.88
CA THR A 168 -1.71 -10.01 0.40
C THR A 168 -2.20 -8.69 0.95
N ARG A 169 -3.48 -8.60 1.34
CA ARG A 169 -3.98 -7.40 2.03
C ARG A 169 -3.42 -7.37 3.45
N VAL A 170 -2.92 -6.21 3.85
CA VAL A 170 -2.45 -5.97 5.22
C VAL A 170 -3.62 -5.44 6.03
N ILE A 171 -4.11 -6.24 6.98
CA ILE A 171 -5.24 -5.88 7.83
C ILE A 171 -4.71 -5.53 9.22
N PRO A 172 -4.85 -4.28 9.68
CA PRO A 172 -4.50 -3.90 11.04
C PRO A 172 -5.55 -4.40 12.03
N GLY A 173 -5.49 -5.69 12.38
CA GLY A 173 -6.38 -6.31 13.36
C GLY A 173 -7.78 -6.57 12.83
N LYS A 174 -8.43 -7.60 13.37
CA LYS A 174 -9.89 -7.78 13.28
C LYS A 174 -10.50 -7.34 14.61
#